data_AF-A0A521BR54-F1
#
_entry.id   AF-A0A521BR54-F1
#
_cell.length_a   1.000
_cell.length_b   1.000
_cell.length_c   1.000
_cell.angle_alpha   90.00
_cell.angle_beta   90.00
_cell.angle_gamma   90.00
#
_symmetry.space_group_name_H-M   'P 1'
#
loop_
_entity.id
_entity.type
_entity.pdbx_description
1 polymer ?
#
loop_
_entity_poly.entity_id
_entity_poly.type
_entity_poly.pdbx_seq_one_letter_code
_entity_poly.pdbx_strand_id
1 'polypeptide(L)' 'LIQWSPGLPKTRSGKIMRRILRKIAENDFGSLGDTSTLADPSVVEELIENRANRG' A
#
# COMPACT_ATOMS: atom_id res chain seq x y z
N LEU A 1 14.94 -6.48 2.98
CA LEU A 1 13.78 -7.33 3.30
C LEU A 1 12.83 -7.32 2.11
N ILE A 2 12.26 -8.46 1.74
CA ILE A 2 11.28 -8.56 0.65
C ILE A 2 9.92 -8.88 1.30
N GLN A 3 8.88 -8.12 0.96
CA GLN A 3 7.51 -8.35 1.42
C GLN A 3 6.70 -9.02 0.30
N TRP A 4 6.23 -10.23 0.57
CA TRP A 4 5.26 -10.92 -0.28
C TRP A 4 3.86 -10.40 0.02
N SER A 5 3.04 -10.23 -1.00
CA SER A 5 1.65 -9.79 -0.83
C SER A 5 0.78 -10.38 -1.95
N PRO A 6 -0.48 -10.77 -1.65
CA PRO A 6 -1.42 -11.26 -2.66
C PRO A 6 -1.88 -10.15 -3.62
N GLY A 7 -1.68 -8.87 -3.27
CA GLY A 7 -2.17 -7.73 -4.02
C GLY A 7 -1.24 -6.52 -3.99
N LEU A 8 -1.51 -5.56 -4.88
CA LEU A 8 -0.86 -4.25 -4.87
C LEU A 8 -1.93 -3.17 -4.97
N PRO A 9 -1.70 -1.97 -4.38
CA PRO A 9 -2.65 -0.87 -4.48
C PRO A 9 -2.72 -0.42 -5.93
N LYS A 10 -3.82 -0.76 -6.59
CA LYS A 10 -4.10 -0.43 -7.99
C LYS A 10 -5.34 0.43 -8.09
N THR A 11 -5.31 1.43 -8.97
CA THR A 11 -6.51 2.19 -9.34
C THR A 11 -7.52 1.30 -10.07
N ARG A 12 -8.76 1.76 -10.22
CA ARG A 12 -9.77 1.08 -11.08
C ARG A 12 -9.32 0.86 -12.53
N SER A 13 -8.38 1.67 -13.02
CA SER A 13 -7.73 1.51 -14.33
C SER A 13 -6.50 0.58 -14.32
N GLY A 14 -6.15 -0.01 -13.18
CA GLY A 14 -5.05 -0.96 -13.04
C GLY A 14 -3.67 -0.35 -12.75
N LYS A 15 -3.55 0.98 -12.67
CA LYS A 15 -2.28 1.65 -12.37
C LYS A 15 -1.88 1.39 -10.92
N ILE A 16 -0.65 0.92 -10.71
CA ILE A 16 -0.09 0.73 -9.37
C ILE A 16 0.22 2.10 -8.74
N MET A 17 -0.33 2.37 -7.56
CA MET A 17 -0.07 3.56 -6.76
C MET A 17 1.20 3.39 -5.91
N ARG A 18 2.36 3.40 -6.57
CA ARG A 18 3.67 3.21 -5.92
C ARG A 18 3.97 4.19 -4.78
N ARG A 19 3.33 5.37 -4.76
CA ARG A 19 3.44 6.35 -3.67
C ARG A 19 2.97 5.76 -2.32
N ILE A 20 1.89 4.97 -2.33
CA ILE A 20 1.36 4.28 -1.15
C ILE A 20 2.38 3.26 -0.65
N LEU A 21 2.90 2.41 -1.54
CA LEU A 21 3.94 1.42 -1.19
C LEU A 21 5.17 2.07 -0.54
N ARG A 22 5.61 3.22 -1.07
CA ARG A 22 6.73 3.98 -0.51
C ARG A 22 6.43 4.45 0.91
N LYS A 23 5.26 5.04 1.14
CA LYS A 23 4.85 5.55 2.44
C LYS A 23 4.72 4.45 3.50
N ILE A 24 4.18 3.31 3.08
CA ILE A 24 4.11 2.08 3.88
C ILE A 24 5.54 1.61 4.28
N ALA A 25 6.49 1.62 3.35
CA ALA A 25 7.88 1.26 3.62
C ALA A 25 8.61 2.29 4.52
N GLU A 26 8.24 3.57 4.44
CA GLU A 26 8.78 4.70 5.23
C GLU A 26 8.23 4.78 6.67
N ASN A 27 7.28 3.91 7.07
CA ASN A 27 6.53 4.02 8.34
C ASN A 27 5.67 5.30 8.49
N ASP A 28 5.30 5.96 7.38
CA ASP A 28 4.52 7.21 7.38
C ASP A 28 3.12 6.98 6.77
N PHE A 29 2.13 6.61 7.59
CA PHE A 29 0.75 6.34 7.13
C PHE A 29 -0.17 7.55 7.21
N GLY A 30 0.20 8.59 7.98
CA GLY A 30 -0.60 9.82 8.08
C GLY A 30 -0.70 10.56 6.74
N SER A 31 0.24 10.30 5.83
CA SER A 31 0.39 11.01 4.55
C SER A 31 0.07 10.14 3.32
N LEU A 32 -0.77 9.10 3.46
CA LEU A 32 -1.15 8.24 2.33
C LEU A 32 -1.95 8.98 1.25
N GLY A 33 -2.59 10.10 1.62
CA GLY A 33 -3.41 10.91 0.71
C GLY A 33 -4.67 10.16 0.25
N ASP A 34 -5.24 10.61 -0.87
CA ASP A 34 -6.50 10.05 -1.38
C ASP A 34 -6.34 8.61 -1.92
N THR A 35 -7.13 7.70 -1.37
CA THR A 35 -7.23 6.27 -1.73
C THR A 35 -8.56 5.92 -2.42
N SER A 36 -9.47 6.89 -2.61
CA SER A 36 -10.81 6.68 -3.19
C SER A 36 -10.80 6.12 -4.62
N THR A 37 -9.69 6.29 -5.33
CA THR A 37 -9.48 5.80 -6.70
C THR A 37 -9.00 4.36 -6.79
N LEU A 38 -8.65 3.74 -5.66
CA LEU A 38 -8.26 2.34 -5.62
C LEU A 38 -9.43 1.43 -6.02
N ALA A 39 -9.12 0.36 -6.73
CA ALA A 39 -10.08 -0.71 -7.01
C ALA A 39 -10.46 -1.43 -5.71
N ASP A 40 -9.47 -1.63 -4.84
CA ASP A 40 -9.61 -2.24 -3.53
C ASP A 40 -8.76 -1.47 -2.50
N PRO A 41 -9.38 -0.61 -1.66
CA PRO A 41 -8.69 0.08 -0.60
C PRO A 41 -8.16 -0.83 0.52
N SER A 42 -8.75 -2.01 0.74
CA SER A 42 -8.40 -2.90 1.86
C SER A 42 -6.97 -3.44 1.76
N VAL A 43 -6.44 -3.57 0.55
CA VAL A 43 -5.05 -3.99 0.30
C VAL A 43 -4.03 -3.07 0.98
N VAL A 44 -4.39 -1.81 1.25
CA VAL A 44 -3.50 -0.86 1.95
C VAL A 44 -3.33 -1.27 3.40
N GLU A 45 -4.42 -1.63 4.08
CA GLU A 45 -4.40 -2.10 5.46
C GLU A 45 -3.62 -3.41 5.56
N GLU A 46 -3.90 -4.37 4.68
CA GLU A 46 -3.16 -5.65 4.62
C GLU A 46 -1.66 -5.43 4.43
N LEU A 47 -1.27 -4.50 3.55
CA LEU A 47 0.13 -4.19 3.29
C LEU A 47 0.81 -3.54 4.50
N ILE A 48 0.09 -2.78 5.33
CA ILE A 48 0.59 -2.17 6.57
C ILE A 48 0.73 -3.22 7.69
N GLU A 49 -0.26 -4.10 7.79
CA GLU A 49 -0.34 -5.19 8.76
C GLU A 49 0.76 -6.23 8.56
N ASN A 50 0.99 -6.63 7.31
CA ASN A 50 1.94 -7.70 6.96
C ASN A 50 3.31 -7.18 6.54
N ARG A 51 3.72 -6.00 7.02
CA ARG A 51 5.02 -5.43 6.65
C ARG A 51 6.18 -6.27 7.12
N ALA A 52 7.07 -6.57 6.18
CA ALA A 52 8.28 -7.34 6.45
C ALA A 52 9.36 -6.52 7.19
N ASN A 53 9.29 -5.19 7.15
CA ASN A 53 10.30 -4.29 7.72
C ASN A 53 9.86 -3.60 9.03
N ARG A 54 9.06 -4.28 9.87
CA ARG A 54 8.58 -3.75 11.17
C ARG A 54 9.67 -3.59 12.25
N GLY A 55 10.94 -3.55 11.87
CA GLY A 55 12.08 -3.37 12.78
C GLY A 55 12.42 -1.91 13.02
#